data_AF-R7IGU2-F1
#
_entry.id   AF-R7IGU2-F1
#
_cell.length_a   1.000
_cell.length_b   1.000
_cell.length_c   1.000
_cell.angle_alpha   90.00
_cell.angle_beta   90.00
_cell.angle_gamma   90.00
#
_symmetry.space_group_name_H-M   'P 1'
#
loop_
_entity.id
_entity.type
_entity.pdbx_description
1 polymer ?
#
loop_
_entity_poly.entity_id
_entity_poly.type
_entity_poly.pdbx_seq_one_letter_code
_entity_poly.pdbx_strand_id
1 'polypeptide(L)'
;MSESRLSVLTVVTLAGAAVLFISACSLVTSQYRARSLVAQIEKLQNEERRLNDDASELYMEISRAALPGYIASQAMKAGLGPATSRNTVVLEYKPVPSAAAPKGNEQ
;
A
#
# COMPACT_ATOMS: atom_id res chain seq x y z
N MET A 1 -65.03 36.79 -2.52
CA MET A 1 -63.75 36.76 -1.76
C MET A 1 -63.26 35.33 -1.42
N SER A 2 -64.08 34.28 -1.43
CA SER A 2 -63.63 32.90 -1.13
C SER A 2 -62.86 32.25 -2.29
N GLU A 3 -63.29 32.44 -3.55
CA GLU A 3 -62.63 31.83 -4.73
C GLU A 3 -61.19 32.29 -4.90
N SER A 4 -60.90 33.58 -4.68
CA SER A 4 -59.54 34.13 -4.75
C SER A 4 -58.61 33.50 -3.71
N ARG A 5 -59.11 33.21 -2.50
CA ARG A 5 -58.32 32.55 -1.45
C ARG A 5 -58.05 31.08 -1.78
N LEU A 6 -59.02 30.40 -2.37
CA LEU A 6 -58.87 29.00 -2.81
C LEU A 6 -57.82 28.89 -3.92
N SER A 7 -57.86 29.79 -4.90
CA SER A 7 -56.89 29.85 -6.00
C SER A 7 -55.46 30.17 -5.53
N VAL A 8 -55.31 31.05 -4.54
CA VAL A 8 -53.99 31.33 -3.94
C VAL A 8 -53.47 30.10 -3.19
N LEU A 9 -54.34 29.39 -2.45
CA LEU A 9 -53.95 28.16 -1.75
C LEU A 9 -53.50 27.06 -2.70
N THR A 10 -54.20 26.86 -3.82
CA THR A 10 -53.81 25.84 -4.81
C THR A 10 -52.51 26.18 -5.52
N VAL A 11 -52.24 27.46 -5.80
CA VAL A 11 -50.96 27.89 -6.38
C VAL A 11 -49.81 27.66 -5.39
N VAL A 12 -50.02 27.99 -4.11
CA VAL A 12 -49.01 27.77 -3.06
C VAL A 12 -48.73 26.28 -2.85
N THR A 13 -49.76 25.43 -2.82
CA THR A 13 -49.57 23.98 -2.67
C THR A 13 -48.89 23.37 -3.88
N LEU A 14 -49.25 23.80 -5.10
CA LEU A 14 -48.59 23.35 -6.32
C LEU A 14 -47.12 23.78 -6.39
N ALA A 15 -46.83 25.03 -6.01
CA ALA A 15 -45.46 25.53 -5.92
C ALA A 15 -44.64 24.76 -4.87
N GLY A 16 -45.22 24.50 -3.70
CA GLY A 16 -44.59 23.69 -2.65
C GLY A 16 -44.30 22.27 -3.13
N ALA A 17 -45.26 21.63 -3.80
CA ALA A 17 -45.08 20.29 -4.37
C ALA A 17 -43.97 20.26 -5.44
N ALA A 18 -43.89 21.28 -6.29
CA ALA A 18 -42.84 21.40 -7.29
C ALA A 18 -41.45 21.54 -6.66
N VAL A 19 -41.31 22.38 -5.62
CA VAL A 19 -40.05 22.55 -4.89
C VAL A 19 -39.62 21.24 -4.22
N LEU A 20 -40.55 20.55 -3.55
CA LEU A 20 -40.27 19.26 -2.92
C LEU A 20 -39.84 18.22 -3.96
N PHE A 21 -40.48 18.19 -5.12
CA PHE A 21 -40.14 17.27 -6.20
C PHE A 21 -38.73 17.53 -6.75
N ILE A 22 -38.39 18.79 -7.03
CA ILE A 22 -37.06 19.19 -7.49
C ILE A 22 -36.00 18.85 -6.43
N SER A 23 -36.29 19.11 -5.16
CA SER A 23 -35.40 18.78 -4.04
C SER A 23 -35.18 17.27 -3.93
N ALA A 24 -36.23 16.47 -4.10
CA ALA A 24 -36.13 15.01 -4.09
C ALA A 24 -35.27 14.50 -5.26
N CYS A 25 -35.50 14.99 -6.47
CA CYS A 25 -34.65 14.67 -7.63
C CYS A 25 -33.19 15.08 -7.40
N SER A 26 -32.95 16.30 -6.89
CA SER A 26 -31.60 16.79 -6.59
C SER A 26 -30.91 15.90 -5.55
N LEU A 27 -31.62 15.52 -4.48
CA LEU A 27 -31.09 14.63 -3.45
C LEU A 27 -30.71 13.26 -4.03
N VAL A 28 -31.56 12.65 -4.85
CA VAL A 28 -31.24 11.38 -5.51
C VAL A 28 -30.01 11.53 -6.41
N THR A 29 -29.92 12.59 -7.22
CA THR A 29 -28.73 12.82 -8.07
C THR A 29 -27.47 13.04 -7.25
N SER A 30 -27.57 13.71 -6.10
CA SER A 30 -26.46 13.92 -5.17
C SER A 30 -26.02 12.60 -4.54
N GLN A 31 -26.96 11.72 -4.15
CA GLN A 31 -26.64 10.41 -3.57
C GLN A 31 -25.99 9.47 -4.60
N TYR A 32 -26.46 9.50 -5.86
CA TYR A 32 -25.81 8.75 -6.94
C TYR A 32 -24.41 9.27 -7.23
N ARG A 33 -24.21 10.59 -7.27
CA ARG A 33 -22.89 11.21 -7.44
C ARG A 33 -21.97 10.91 -6.25
N ALA A 34 -22.48 10.96 -5.02
CA ALA A 34 -21.70 10.63 -3.83
C ALA A 34 -21.22 9.18 -3.86
N ARG A 35 -22.10 8.23 -4.22
CA ARG A 35 -21.74 6.82 -4.33
C ARG A 35 -20.72 6.56 -5.44
N SER A 36 -20.85 7.22 -6.59
CA SER A 36 -19.87 7.09 -7.67
C SER A 36 -18.54 7.78 -7.35
N LEU A 37 -18.55 8.88 -6.59
CA LEU A 37 -17.33 9.55 -6.11
C LEU A 37 -16.57 8.70 -5.10
N VAL A 38 -17.26 8.08 -4.14
CA VAL A 38 -16.63 7.16 -3.16
C VAL A 38 -15.99 5.97 -3.86
N ALA A 39 -16.69 5.33 -4.80
CA ALA A 39 -16.12 4.22 -5.56
C ALA A 39 -14.88 4.62 -6.38
N GLN A 40 -14.85 5.84 -6.92
CA GLN A 40 -13.67 6.37 -7.60
C GLN A 40 -12.52 6.61 -6.61
N ILE A 41 -12.80 7.19 -5.45
CA ILE A 41 -11.78 7.40 -4.40
C ILE A 41 -11.19 6.06 -3.97
N GLU A 42 -12.00 5.04 -3.71
CA GLU A 42 -11.52 3.71 -3.34
C GLU A 42 -10.63 3.09 -4.44
N LYS A 43 -10.99 3.29 -5.71
CA LYS A 43 -10.15 2.85 -6.83
C LYS A 43 -8.80 3.56 -6.84
N LEU A 44 -8.77 4.89 -6.69
CA LEU A 44 -7.52 5.65 -6.65
C LEU A 44 -6.65 5.26 -5.44
N GLN A 45 -7.25 5.05 -4.27
CA GLN A 45 -6.52 4.62 -3.07
C GLN A 45 -5.92 3.22 -3.23
N ASN A 46 -6.64 2.30 -3.86
CA ASN A 46 -6.10 0.97 -4.16
C ASN A 46 -4.95 1.05 -5.17
N GLU A 47 -5.05 1.92 -6.16
CA GLU A 47 -3.98 2.14 -7.13
C GLU A 47 -2.73 2.73 -6.47
N GLU A 48 -2.88 3.76 -5.63
CA GLU A 48 -1.80 4.33 -4.81
C GLU A 48 -1.10 3.27 -3.95
N ARG A 49 -1.88 2.41 -3.29
CA ARG A 49 -1.32 1.34 -2.45
C ARG A 49 -0.48 0.35 -3.27
N ARG A 50 -0.96 -0.04 -4.45
CA ARG A 50 -0.21 -0.92 -5.36
C ARG A 50 1.07 -0.26 -5.85
N LEU A 51 1.01 1.02 -6.25
CA LEU A 51 2.20 1.77 -6.66
C LEU A 51 3.24 1.88 -5.53
N ASN A 52 2.80 2.06 -4.29
CA ASN A 52 3.68 2.14 -3.14
C ASN A 52 4.36 0.78 -2.84
N ASP A 53 3.62 -0.32 -3.00
CA ASP A 53 4.16 -1.67 -2.85
C ASP A 53 5.21 -1.94 -3.95
N ASP A 54 4.89 -1.62 -5.21
CA ASP A 54 5.81 -1.75 -6.36
C ASP A 54 7.07 -0.90 -6.17
N ALA A 55 6.92 0.33 -5.68
CA ALA A 55 8.06 1.19 -5.36
C ALA A 55 8.95 0.59 -4.26
N SER A 56 8.34 0.04 -3.21
CA SER A 56 9.07 -0.62 -2.12
C SER A 56 9.84 -1.84 -2.59
N GLU A 57 9.24 -2.64 -3.48
CA GLU A 57 9.90 -3.77 -4.12
C GLU A 57 11.10 -3.32 -4.96
N LEU A 58 10.92 -2.27 -5.77
CA LEU A 58 12.00 -1.71 -6.58
C LEU A 58 13.14 -1.16 -5.72
N TYR A 59 12.85 -0.48 -4.62
CA TYR A 59 13.87 -0.02 -3.67
C TYR A 59 14.64 -1.18 -3.04
N MET A 60 13.96 -2.29 -2.73
CA MET A 60 14.61 -3.49 -2.21
C MET A 60 15.52 -4.13 -3.27
N GLU A 61 15.08 -4.19 -4.53
CA GLU A 61 15.89 -4.71 -5.64
C GLU A 61 17.12 -3.83 -5.89
N ILE A 62 16.96 -2.51 -5.89
CA ILE A 62 18.08 -1.55 -5.99
C ILE A 62 19.05 -1.75 -4.82
N SER A 63 18.55 -1.85 -3.60
CA SER A 63 19.39 -2.08 -2.41
C SER A 63 20.14 -3.40 -2.53
N ARG A 64 19.47 -4.45 -3.02
CA ARG A 64 20.07 -5.77 -3.25
C ARG A 64 21.12 -5.73 -4.36
N ALA A 65 20.90 -4.99 -5.44
CA ALA A 65 21.87 -4.81 -6.51
C ALA A 65 23.06 -3.95 -6.06
N ALA A 66 22.82 -2.98 -5.17
CA ALA A 66 23.84 -2.12 -4.61
C ALA A 66 24.70 -2.85 -3.57
N LEU A 67 24.16 -3.82 -2.82
CA LEU A 67 24.89 -4.55 -1.78
C LEU A 67 26.20 -5.20 -2.27
N PRO A 68 26.26 -5.97 -3.38
CA PRO A 68 27.51 -6.54 -3.89
C PRO A 68 28.55 -5.47 -4.25
N GLY A 69 28.13 -4.41 -4.95
CA GLY A 69 29.02 -3.31 -5.34
C GLY A 69 29.52 -2.51 -4.12
N TYR A 70 28.62 -2.26 -3.17
CA TYR A 70 28.94 -1.58 -1.92
C TYR A 70 29.92 -2.40 -1.08
N ILE A 71 29.65 -3.70 -0.85
CA ILE A 71 30.54 -4.61 -0.11
C ILE A 71 31.90 -4.71 -0.78
N ALA A 72 31.96 -4.89 -2.11
CA ALA A 72 33.22 -4.95 -2.85
C ALA A 72 34.01 -3.64 -2.74
N SER A 73 33.35 -2.48 -2.86
CA SER A 73 34.00 -1.17 -2.74
C SER A 73 34.53 -0.91 -1.32
N GLN A 74 33.80 -1.31 -0.28
CA GLN A 74 34.20 -1.14 1.11
C GLN A 74 35.31 -2.13 1.49
N ALA A 75 35.28 -3.36 0.98
CA ALA A 75 36.36 -4.33 1.14
C ALA A 75 37.68 -3.82 0.52
N MET A 76 37.62 -3.26 -0.69
CA MET A 76 38.78 -2.64 -1.34
C MET A 76 39.35 -1.47 -0.52
N LYS A 77 38.50 -0.59 0.04
CA LYS A 77 38.95 0.49 0.94
C LYS A 77 39.59 -0.04 2.23
N ALA A 78 39.11 -1.18 2.74
CA ALA A 78 39.70 -1.86 3.89
C ALA A 78 41.00 -2.63 3.54
N GLY A 79 41.48 -2.54 2.28
CA GLY A 79 42.68 -3.22 1.81
C GLY A 79 42.48 -4.68 1.44
N LEU A 80 41.24 -5.18 1.43
CA LEU A 80 40.93 -6.53 0.97
C LEU A 80 40.80 -6.54 -0.56
N GLY A 81 41.63 -7.36 -1.21
CA GLY A 81 41.59 -7.61 -2.65
C GLY A 81 40.78 -8.86 -3.02
N PRO A 82 40.48 -9.05 -4.31
CA PRO A 82 39.77 -10.24 -4.80
C PRO A 82 40.57 -11.53 -4.53
N ALA A 83 39.88 -12.58 -4.11
CA ALA A 83 40.48 -13.89 -3.87
C ALA A 83 41.00 -14.48 -5.19
N THR A 84 42.33 -14.57 -5.31
CA THR A 84 43.03 -15.18 -6.45
C THR A 84 43.73 -16.43 -5.96
N SER A 85 43.95 -17.43 -6.83
CA SER A 85 44.64 -18.69 -6.50
C SER A 85 46.02 -18.53 -5.84
N ARG A 86 46.65 -17.36 -5.96
CA ARG A 86 47.91 -16.99 -5.28
C ARG A 86 47.75 -16.54 -3.82
N ASN A 87 46.55 -16.13 -3.41
CA ASN A 87 46.24 -15.54 -2.10
C ASN A 87 45.17 -16.35 -1.33
N THR A 88 44.85 -17.57 -1.78
CA THR A 88 43.92 -18.47 -1.09
C THR A 88 44.63 -19.73 -0.63
N VAL A 89 44.40 -20.11 0.63
CA VAL A 89 44.87 -21.37 1.23
C VAL A 89 43.64 -22.20 1.59
N VAL A 90 43.64 -23.47 1.21
CA VAL A 90 42.56 -24.41 1.55
C VAL A 90 42.78 -24.88 2.99
N LEU A 91 41.83 -24.57 3.87
CA LEU A 91 41.83 -25.09 5.24
C LEU A 91 41.10 -26.44 5.25
N GLU A 92 41.85 -27.53 5.38
CA GLU A 92 41.24 -28.83 5.68
C GLU A 92 40.71 -28.82 7.11
N TYR A 93 39.39 -28.92 7.27
CA TYR A 93 38.76 -29.06 8.57
C TYR A 93 39.06 -30.45 9.13
N LYS A 94 39.99 -30.54 10.07
CA LYS A 94 40.14 -31.74 10.89
C LYS A 94 38.97 -31.79 11.88
N PRO A 95 38.06 -32.77 11.79
CA PRO A 95 36.95 -32.85 12.73
C PRO A 95 37.51 -33.02 14.14
N VAL A 96 37.19 -32.06 15.00
CA VAL A 96 37.49 -32.15 16.43
C VAL A 96 36.62 -33.27 17.00
N PRO A 97 37.18 -34.26 17.73
CA PRO A 97 36.36 -35.30 18.34
C PRO A 97 35.30 -34.64 19.22
N SER A 98 34.04 -35.03 19.01
CA SER A 98 32.90 -34.64 19.84
C SER A 98 33.13 -35.10 21.28
N ALA A 99 33.87 -34.30 22.05
CA ALA A 99 33.96 -34.42 23.49
C ALA A 99 32.89 -33.50 24.09
N ALA A 100 31.96 -34.10 24.82
CA ALA A 100 30.85 -33.48 25.53
C ALA A 100 29.58 -33.17 24.70
N ALA A 101 28.98 -34.23 24.13
CA ALA A 101 27.51 -34.28 24.15
C ALA A 101 27.08 -34.47 25.63
N PRO A 102 26.29 -33.55 26.22
CA PRO A 102 25.74 -33.79 27.55
C PRO A 102 24.83 -35.01 27.46
N LYS A 103 25.15 -36.07 28.22
CA LYS A 103 24.28 -37.23 28.32
C LYS A 103 22.95 -36.78 28.93
N GLY A 104 21.91 -36.83 28.11
CA GLY A 104 20.53 -36.76 28.58
C GLY A 104 20.31 -37.82 29.64
N ASN A 105 20.03 -37.35 30.83
CA ASN A 105 19.66 -38.10 32.01
C ASN A 105 18.23 -38.61 31.82
N GLU A 106 18.10 -39.87 31.39
CA GLU A 106 16.89 -40.65 31.53
C GLU A 106 16.82 -41.16 32.99
N GLN A 107 15.93 -40.55 33.77
CA GLN A 107 15.31 -41.13 34.98
C GLN A 107 13.81 -40.84 34.93
#